data_AF-A0A6G0J6L4-F1
#
_entry.id   AF-A0A6G0J6L4-F1
#
_cell.length_a   1.000
_cell.length_b   1.000
_cell.length_c   1.000
_cell.angle_alpha   90.00
_cell.angle_beta   90.00
_cell.angle_gamma   90.00
#
_symmetry.space_group_name_H-M   'P 1'
#
loop_
_entity.id
_entity.type
_entity.pdbx_description
1 polymer ?
#
loop_
_entity_poly.entity_id
_entity_poly.type
_entity_poly.pdbx_seq_one_letter_code
_entity_poly.pdbx_strand_id
1 'polypeptide(L)'
;MAAVQTEVSLCSQPWQNPLYIYGGLACNSLMADFWSDRTPLHEAAYQGRLLHLRGLVAQGFHVDTLTMDRVSPLHEACLGGHYACAKFLLDNGANQSASIHTPCQLASPIHEAAKKGHRDCLELLLSYGAHIDVELPVMGTPLYSACKAQAANCERTSSSGCGQDSPLHAAVRGGGADVVDLLLDFGADCCCRNADGKTPLDLSSPNSAVRVALQKRGPCSLSQLCRFCIRRSLGRSRLHRASSLFLPHSIKDFLLYQ
;
A
#
# COMPACT_ATOMS: atom_id res chain seq x y z
N MET A 1 7.06 52.10 -38.02
CA MET A 1 7.56 50.78 -38.46
C MET A 1 8.76 50.44 -37.59
N ALA A 2 8.55 49.50 -36.67
CA ALA A 2 9.61 48.91 -35.88
C ALA A 2 10.40 47.94 -36.76
N ALA A 3 11.73 48.00 -36.70
CA ALA A 3 12.61 46.99 -37.26
C ALA A 3 12.95 45.98 -36.16
N VAL A 4 12.60 44.73 -36.43
CA VAL A 4 12.85 43.54 -35.62
C VAL A 4 14.34 43.18 -35.73
N GLN A 5 15.02 43.03 -34.61
CA GLN A 5 16.17 42.15 -34.48
C GLN A 5 15.93 41.23 -33.29
N THR A 6 15.53 40.01 -33.62
CA THR A 6 15.60 38.83 -32.76
C THR A 6 17.05 38.38 -32.70
N GLU A 7 17.66 38.40 -31.51
CA GLU A 7 18.72 37.46 -31.17
C GLU A 7 18.41 36.81 -29.83
N VAL A 8 18.41 35.49 -29.89
CA VAL A 8 18.23 34.55 -28.80
C VAL A 8 19.55 34.48 -28.05
N SER A 9 19.55 34.78 -26.76
CA SER A 9 20.69 34.50 -25.90
C SER A 9 20.22 34.01 -24.52
N LEU A 10 20.21 32.68 -24.40
CA LEU A 10 20.54 31.86 -23.24
C LEU A 10 20.24 32.47 -21.86
N CYS A 11 19.08 32.13 -21.28
CA CYS A 11 18.92 32.13 -19.83
C CYS A 11 18.90 30.69 -19.31
N SER A 12 20.12 30.21 -19.05
CA SER A 12 20.54 29.56 -17.81
C SER A 12 19.57 28.59 -17.13
N GLN A 13 20.02 27.34 -17.08
CA GLN A 13 19.49 26.23 -16.31
C GLN A 13 18.91 26.62 -14.93
N PRO A 14 17.63 26.30 -14.62
CA PRO A 14 17.02 26.64 -13.34
C PRO A 14 17.58 25.85 -12.13
N TRP A 15 18.50 24.91 -12.38
CA TRP A 15 19.16 24.08 -11.37
C TRP A 15 20.44 24.72 -10.77
N GLN A 16 20.82 25.93 -11.20
CA GLN A 16 22.07 26.59 -10.77
C GLN A 16 21.93 27.46 -9.51
N ASN A 17 20.77 27.51 -8.85
CA ASN A 17 20.66 28.20 -7.56
C ASN A 17 21.08 27.27 -6.41
N PRO A 18 21.88 27.76 -5.43
CA PRO A 18 22.44 26.94 -4.37
C PRO A 18 21.30 26.37 -3.51
N LEU A 19 21.24 25.03 -3.46
CA LEU A 19 20.34 24.27 -2.61
C LEU A 19 20.60 24.65 -1.15
N TYR A 20 19.62 25.26 -0.48
CA TYR A 20 19.71 25.43 0.97
C TYR A 20 19.47 24.07 1.62
N ILE A 21 20.53 23.55 2.24
CA ILE A 21 20.53 22.27 2.95
C ILE A 21 20.07 22.53 4.39
N TYR A 22 18.86 22.08 4.74
CA TYR A 22 18.46 21.93 6.15
C TYR A 22 18.36 20.44 6.45
N GLY A 23 19.27 19.93 7.30
CA GLY A 23 19.28 18.53 7.73
C GLY A 23 19.64 17.50 6.64
N GLY A 24 20.24 17.93 5.52
CA GLY A 24 20.59 17.03 4.40
C GLY A 24 19.48 16.85 3.35
N LEU A 25 18.38 17.60 3.44
CA LEU A 25 17.29 17.57 2.47
C LEU A 25 17.09 18.97 1.86
N ALA A 26 16.92 19.02 0.54
CA ALA A 26 16.77 20.27 -0.21
C ALA A 26 15.32 20.75 -0.14
N CYS A 27 15.07 21.91 0.48
CA CYS A 27 13.73 22.51 0.53
C CYS A 27 13.77 24.00 0.17
N ASN A 28 12.76 24.46 -0.57
CA ASN A 28 12.50 25.87 -0.83
C ASN A 28 11.44 26.37 0.17
N SER A 29 11.78 27.35 1.00
CA SER A 29 11.03 27.72 2.21
C SER A 29 9.75 28.55 1.99
N LEU A 30 9.16 28.51 0.79
CA LEU A 30 8.05 29.39 0.38
C LEU A 30 6.73 28.68 0.06
N MET A 31 6.62 27.36 0.22
CA MET A 31 5.43 26.66 -0.26
C MET A 31 4.78 25.76 0.80
N ALA A 32 3.60 26.17 1.23
CA ALA A 32 2.83 25.64 2.37
C ALA A 32 1.61 24.81 1.92
N ASP A 33 1.73 24.05 0.84
CA ASP A 33 0.69 23.12 0.38
C ASP A 33 1.21 21.67 0.37
N PHE A 34 0.31 20.72 0.65
CA PHE A 34 0.49 19.26 0.89
C PHE A 34 1.20 18.47 -0.25
N TRP A 35 1.69 19.17 -1.29
CA TRP A 35 2.22 18.62 -2.55
C TRP A 35 3.49 19.34 -3.01
N SER A 36 3.94 20.38 -2.29
CA SER A 36 4.83 21.40 -2.85
C SER A 36 6.32 21.10 -2.75
N ASP A 37 6.68 19.96 -2.19
CA ASP A 37 8.06 19.51 -2.02
C ASP A 37 8.32 18.17 -2.72
N ARG A 38 7.36 17.70 -3.54
CA ARG A 38 7.52 16.51 -4.38
C ARG A 38 8.67 16.69 -5.36
N THR A 39 9.63 15.77 -5.31
CA THR A 39 10.71 15.70 -6.29
C THR A 39 10.20 15.16 -7.63
N PRO A 40 10.93 15.38 -8.75
CA PRO A 40 10.59 14.76 -10.04
C PRO A 40 10.47 13.22 -9.96
N LEU A 41 11.17 12.60 -9.01
CA LEU A 41 11.11 11.17 -8.76
C LEU A 41 9.74 10.73 -8.20
N HIS A 42 9.14 11.52 -7.30
CA HIS A 42 7.78 11.28 -6.80
C HIS A 42 6.76 11.40 -7.93
N GLU A 43 6.85 12.45 -8.76
CA GLU A 43 5.91 12.65 -9.85
C GLU A 43 6.01 11.55 -10.92
N ALA A 44 7.24 11.13 -11.26
CA ALA A 44 7.44 10.03 -12.19
C ALA A 44 6.89 8.69 -11.65
N ALA A 45 7.00 8.47 -10.34
CA ALA A 45 6.45 7.29 -9.67
C ALA A 45 4.92 7.32 -9.64
N TYR A 46 4.31 8.45 -9.24
CA TYR A 46 2.87 8.66 -9.18
C TYR A 46 2.20 8.50 -10.56
N GLN A 47 2.85 8.93 -11.63
CA GLN A 47 2.33 8.83 -12.99
C GLN A 47 2.72 7.52 -13.72
N GLY A 48 3.47 6.62 -13.07
CA GLY A 48 3.86 5.34 -13.68
C GLY A 48 4.87 5.45 -14.82
N ARG A 49 5.64 6.54 -14.89
CA ARG A 49 6.59 6.82 -15.98
C ARG A 49 7.94 6.15 -15.75
N LEU A 50 8.00 4.83 -15.91
CA LEU A 50 9.20 4.01 -15.62
C LEU A 50 10.49 4.53 -16.29
N LEU A 51 10.44 4.92 -17.57
CA LEU A 51 11.63 5.39 -18.29
C LEU A 51 12.18 6.70 -17.70
N HIS A 52 11.29 7.62 -17.32
CA HIS A 52 11.68 8.86 -16.66
C HIS A 52 12.26 8.58 -15.26
N LEU A 53 11.61 7.69 -14.51
CA LEU A 53 12.06 7.28 -13.18
C LEU A 53 13.47 6.65 -13.24
N ARG A 54 13.74 5.77 -14.24
CA ARG A 54 15.08 5.22 -14.51
C ARG A 54 16.12 6.30 -14.80
N GLY A 55 15.77 7.27 -15.64
CA GLY A 55 16.65 8.39 -15.98
C GLY A 55 17.01 9.22 -14.74
N LEU A 56 16.06 9.49 -13.86
CA LEU A 56 16.27 10.25 -12.63
C LEU A 56 17.18 9.50 -11.65
N VAL A 57 16.97 8.20 -11.43
CA VAL A 57 17.86 7.41 -10.56
C VAL A 57 19.28 7.35 -11.14
N ALA A 58 19.43 7.21 -12.47
CA ALA A 58 20.73 7.26 -13.13
C ALA A 58 21.43 8.62 -13.02
N GLN A 59 20.68 9.72 -12.86
CA GLN A 59 21.21 11.06 -12.59
C GLN A 59 21.62 11.29 -11.13
N GLY A 60 21.45 10.28 -10.25
CA GLY A 60 21.86 10.34 -8.85
C GLY A 60 20.74 10.69 -7.87
N PHE A 61 19.47 10.72 -8.30
CA PHE A 61 18.35 10.85 -7.36
C PHE A 61 18.24 9.60 -6.48
N HIS A 62 18.18 9.79 -5.16
CA HIS A 62 18.05 8.69 -4.21
C HIS A 62 16.63 8.10 -4.23
N VAL A 63 16.49 6.77 -4.21
CA VAL A 63 15.17 6.11 -4.32
C VAL A 63 14.28 6.30 -3.10
N ASP A 64 14.87 6.51 -1.93
CA ASP A 64 14.18 6.85 -0.66
C ASP A 64 14.15 8.36 -0.37
N THR A 65 14.24 9.24 -1.38
CA THR A 65 13.97 10.67 -1.13
C THR A 65 12.59 10.82 -0.50
N LEU A 66 12.45 11.53 0.61
CA LEU A 66 11.18 11.74 1.27
C LEU A 66 10.69 13.18 1.08
N THR A 67 9.38 13.34 0.97
CA THR A 67 8.73 14.64 1.18
C THR A 67 8.71 15.03 2.67
N MET A 68 8.29 16.25 2.97
CA MET A 68 8.02 16.82 4.29
C MET A 68 6.94 16.03 5.01
N ASP A 69 5.96 15.52 4.25
CA ASP A 69 4.94 14.58 4.72
C ASP A 69 5.44 13.13 4.81
N ARG A 70 6.73 12.92 4.54
CA ARG A 70 7.42 11.63 4.57
C ARG A 70 6.82 10.59 3.63
N VAL A 71 6.38 11.08 2.48
CA VAL A 71 5.98 10.28 1.34
C VAL A 71 7.24 9.86 0.59
N SER A 72 7.30 8.59 0.18
CA SER A 72 8.39 8.08 -0.66
C SER A 72 7.91 7.88 -2.11
N PRO A 73 8.83 7.83 -3.10
CA PRO A 73 8.48 7.47 -4.46
C PRO A 73 7.82 6.09 -4.54
N LEU A 74 8.20 5.16 -3.66
CA LEU A 74 7.57 3.85 -3.58
C LEU A 74 6.10 3.95 -3.14
N HIS A 75 5.79 4.81 -2.17
CA HIS A 75 4.41 5.09 -1.79
C HIS A 75 3.59 5.63 -2.97
N GLU A 76 4.13 6.59 -3.73
CA GLU A 76 3.45 7.16 -4.90
C GLU A 76 3.20 6.12 -6.01
N ALA A 77 4.18 5.25 -6.29
CA ALA A 77 4.00 4.16 -7.24
C ALA A 77 2.92 3.18 -6.78
N CYS A 78 2.87 2.86 -5.48
CA CYS A 78 1.85 2.00 -4.90
C CYS A 78 0.47 2.67 -4.86
N LEU A 79 0.39 3.98 -4.63
CA LEU A 79 -0.85 4.77 -4.70
C LEU A 79 -1.45 4.73 -6.11
N GLY A 80 -0.61 4.89 -7.14
CA GLY A 80 -1.00 4.82 -8.55
C GLY A 80 -1.19 3.41 -9.12
N GLY A 81 -0.81 2.36 -8.38
CA GLY A 81 -0.89 0.98 -8.84
C GLY A 81 0.16 0.61 -9.90
N HIS A 82 1.27 1.35 -9.93
CA HIS A 82 2.30 1.21 -10.96
C HIS A 82 3.35 0.15 -10.59
N TYR A 83 2.99 -1.12 -10.77
CA TYR A 83 3.86 -2.28 -10.46
C TYR A 83 5.29 -2.13 -11.00
N ALA A 84 5.46 -1.74 -12.27
CA ALA A 84 6.78 -1.66 -12.89
C ALA A 84 7.67 -0.58 -12.24
N CYS A 85 7.09 0.54 -11.81
CA CYS A 85 7.79 1.59 -11.07
C CYS A 85 8.13 1.12 -9.64
N ALA A 86 7.16 0.52 -8.94
CA ALA A 86 7.37 -0.01 -7.60
C ALA A 86 8.48 -1.08 -7.58
N LYS A 87 8.48 -1.99 -8.56
CA LYS A 87 9.50 -3.03 -8.70
C LYS A 87 10.87 -2.43 -8.93
N PHE A 88 10.98 -1.48 -9.86
CA PHE A 88 12.26 -0.82 -10.10
C PHE A 88 12.78 -0.08 -8.86
N LEU A 89 11.93 0.60 -8.11
CA LEU A 89 12.33 1.28 -6.87
C LEU A 89 12.85 0.28 -5.84
N LEU A 90 12.14 -0.83 -5.62
CA LEU A 90 12.54 -1.90 -4.70
C LEU A 90 13.85 -2.59 -5.15
N ASP A 91 14.02 -2.84 -6.45
CA ASP A 91 15.26 -3.39 -7.03
C ASP A 91 16.47 -2.47 -6.78
N ASN A 92 16.24 -1.16 -6.66
CA ASN A 92 17.28 -0.17 -6.37
C ASN A 92 17.39 0.14 -4.86
N GLY A 93 16.81 -0.71 -4.00
CA GLY A 93 16.98 -0.64 -2.55
C GLY A 93 16.01 0.29 -1.82
N ALA A 94 14.89 0.69 -2.46
CA ALA A 94 13.86 1.47 -1.76
C ALA A 94 13.31 0.70 -0.55
N ASN A 95 13.12 1.39 0.56
CA ASN A 95 12.62 0.81 1.79
C ASN A 95 11.11 0.53 1.68
N GLN A 96 10.74 -0.76 1.69
CA GLN A 96 9.38 -1.26 1.64
C GLN A 96 8.50 -0.82 2.84
N SER A 97 9.12 -0.36 3.92
CA SER A 97 8.48 0.08 5.16
C SER A 97 8.67 1.58 5.45
N ALA A 98 9.11 2.38 4.46
CA ALA A 98 9.68 3.74 4.65
C ALA A 98 8.86 4.75 5.49
N SER A 99 7.56 4.54 5.72
CA SER A 99 6.66 5.52 6.36
C SER A 99 5.89 5.01 7.58
N ILE A 100 6.30 3.88 8.17
CA ILE A 100 5.54 3.25 9.27
C ILE A 100 5.81 3.90 10.64
N HIS A 101 6.91 4.65 10.81
CA HIS A 101 7.36 5.18 12.12
C HIS A 101 7.07 6.66 12.34
N THR A 102 6.17 7.27 11.57
CA THR A 102 6.07 8.73 11.49
C THR A 102 4.70 9.25 11.90
N PRO A 103 4.63 10.48 12.47
CA PRO A 103 3.36 11.06 12.94
C PRO A 103 2.34 11.23 11.81
N CYS A 104 2.81 11.46 10.58
CA CYS A 104 2.02 11.39 9.36
C CYS A 104 1.87 9.91 8.95
N GLN A 105 1.01 9.16 9.65
CA GLN A 105 0.74 7.72 9.46
C GLN A 105 0.06 7.37 8.11
N LEU A 106 0.08 8.29 7.14
CA LEU A 106 -0.67 8.23 5.89
C LEU A 106 0.14 7.64 4.72
N ALA A 107 1.46 7.54 4.83
CA ALA A 107 2.33 7.26 3.70
C ALA A 107 2.88 5.81 3.65
N SER A 108 2.18 4.84 4.24
CA SER A 108 2.58 3.42 4.15
C SER A 108 2.23 2.81 2.78
N PRO A 109 3.22 2.37 1.97
CA PRO A 109 2.98 1.87 0.61
C PRO A 109 2.03 0.66 0.58
N ILE A 110 2.18 -0.27 1.53
CA ILE A 110 1.34 -1.48 1.62
C ILE A 110 -0.11 -1.15 2.01
N HIS A 111 -0.32 -0.15 2.86
CA HIS A 111 -1.68 0.27 3.22
C HIS A 111 -2.38 0.94 2.05
N GLU A 112 -1.68 1.81 1.30
CA GLU A 112 -2.31 2.50 0.16
C GLU A 112 -2.55 1.53 -1.01
N ALA A 113 -1.63 0.61 -1.29
CA ALA A 113 -1.85 -0.47 -2.25
C ALA A 113 -3.09 -1.32 -1.87
N ALA A 114 -3.23 -1.68 -0.59
CA ALA A 114 -4.39 -2.42 -0.10
C ALA A 114 -5.69 -1.60 -0.16
N LYS A 115 -5.65 -0.35 0.28
CA LYS A 115 -6.75 0.63 0.25
C LYS A 115 -7.29 0.86 -1.16
N LYS A 116 -6.42 0.82 -2.17
CA LYS A 116 -6.79 0.98 -3.59
C LYS A 116 -7.05 -0.33 -4.33
N GLY A 117 -6.79 -1.48 -3.70
CA GLY A 117 -6.97 -2.80 -4.30
C GLY A 117 -5.90 -3.19 -5.33
N HIS A 118 -4.72 -2.55 -5.29
CA HIS A 118 -3.64 -2.80 -6.24
C HIS A 118 -2.88 -4.11 -5.90
N ARG A 119 -3.46 -5.24 -6.31
CA ARG A 119 -2.98 -6.61 -6.02
C ARG A 119 -1.51 -6.81 -6.36
N ASP A 120 -1.10 -6.45 -7.56
CA ASP A 120 0.26 -6.68 -8.04
C ASP A 120 1.31 -5.93 -7.21
N CYS A 121 0.99 -4.70 -6.80
CA CYS A 121 1.85 -3.91 -5.90
C CYS A 121 1.91 -4.53 -4.49
N LEU A 122 0.80 -5.08 -4.01
CA LEU A 122 0.70 -5.76 -2.72
C LEU A 122 1.57 -7.03 -2.69
N GLU A 123 1.41 -7.91 -3.67
CA GLU A 123 2.21 -9.14 -3.80
C GLU A 123 3.71 -8.82 -3.92
N LEU A 124 4.05 -7.79 -4.70
CA LEU A 124 5.41 -7.31 -4.81
C LEU A 124 5.98 -6.81 -3.47
N LEU A 125 5.25 -5.98 -2.73
CA LEU A 125 5.73 -5.50 -1.43
C LEU A 125 5.98 -6.65 -0.45
N LEU A 126 5.11 -7.66 -0.46
CA LEU A 126 5.26 -8.85 0.38
C LEU A 126 6.46 -9.71 -0.02
N SER A 127 6.73 -9.85 -1.33
CA SER A 127 7.92 -10.58 -1.81
C SER A 127 9.22 -9.89 -1.41
N TYR A 128 9.22 -8.56 -1.21
CA TYR A 128 10.35 -7.81 -0.65
C TYR A 128 10.30 -7.72 0.89
N GLY A 129 9.43 -8.49 1.54
CA GLY A 129 9.40 -8.64 2.99
C GLY A 129 8.59 -7.58 3.74
N ALA A 130 7.71 -6.82 3.07
CA ALA A 130 6.74 -5.99 3.76
C ALA A 130 5.83 -6.86 4.64
N HIS A 131 5.40 -6.32 5.78
CA HIS A 131 4.55 -7.04 6.72
C HIS A 131 3.09 -6.67 6.52
N ILE A 132 2.24 -7.66 6.24
CA ILE A 132 0.80 -7.45 6.08
C ILE A 132 0.07 -7.15 7.40
N ASP A 133 0.68 -7.48 8.54
CA ASP A 133 0.11 -7.27 9.87
C ASP A 133 0.54 -5.95 10.51
N VAL A 134 1.16 -5.04 9.74
CA VAL A 134 1.53 -3.71 10.26
C VAL A 134 0.25 -2.98 10.64
N GLU A 135 0.10 -2.57 11.89
CA GLU A 135 -1.07 -1.82 12.33
C GLU A 135 -0.69 -0.37 12.55
N LEU A 136 -1.37 0.54 11.85
CA LEU A 136 -1.23 1.98 12.03
C LEU A 136 -2.37 2.51 12.91
N PRO A 137 -2.09 3.36 13.92
CA PRO A 137 -3.09 3.79 14.90
C PRO A 137 -4.39 4.37 14.32
N VAL A 138 -4.32 5.07 13.18
CA VAL A 138 -5.52 5.63 12.51
C VAL A 138 -6.07 4.73 11.40
N MET A 139 -5.20 3.99 10.70
CA MET A 139 -5.57 3.23 9.50
C MET A 139 -5.82 1.73 9.77
N GLY A 140 -5.53 1.23 10.97
CA GLY A 140 -5.55 -0.20 11.27
C GLY A 140 -4.49 -0.95 10.46
N THR A 141 -4.74 -2.22 10.15
CA THR A 141 -3.88 -3.00 9.24
C THR A 141 -4.12 -2.62 7.78
N PRO A 142 -3.20 -2.93 6.83
CA PRO A 142 -3.44 -2.77 5.39
C PRO A 142 -4.76 -3.41 4.97
N LEU A 143 -5.01 -4.58 5.55
CA LEU A 143 -6.20 -5.37 5.36
C LEU A 143 -7.47 -4.62 5.84
N TYR A 144 -7.42 -3.98 7.02
CA TYR A 144 -8.51 -3.13 7.50
C TYR A 144 -8.70 -1.86 6.63
N SER A 145 -7.61 -1.25 6.17
CA SER A 145 -7.63 -0.08 5.28
C SER A 145 -8.31 -0.36 3.94
N ALA A 146 -8.03 -1.52 3.32
CA ALA A 146 -8.72 -2.00 2.11
C ALA A 146 -10.24 -2.00 2.28
N CYS A 147 -10.70 -2.50 3.42
CA CYS A 147 -12.12 -2.67 3.69
C CYS A 147 -12.83 -1.32 3.90
N LYS A 148 -12.19 -0.41 4.65
CA LYS A 148 -12.74 0.92 4.92
C LYS A 148 -12.87 1.78 3.66
N ALA A 149 -11.91 1.69 2.74
CA ALA A 149 -11.95 2.48 1.49
C ALA A 149 -13.04 2.00 0.52
N GLN A 150 -13.23 0.69 0.38
CA GLN A 150 -14.35 0.15 -0.41
C GLN A 150 -15.70 0.55 0.19
N ALA A 151 -15.82 0.52 1.52
CA ALA A 151 -17.02 0.96 2.22
C ALA A 151 -17.32 2.46 2.08
N ALA A 152 -16.28 3.30 1.88
CA ALA A 152 -16.45 4.75 1.65
C ALA A 152 -16.84 5.10 0.21
N ASN A 153 -16.48 4.27 -0.77
CA ASN A 153 -16.93 4.41 -2.16
C ASN A 153 -18.37 3.92 -2.39
N CYS A 154 -18.93 3.15 -1.46
CA CYS A 154 -20.35 2.85 -1.43
C CYS A 154 -21.10 4.03 -0.83
N GLU A 155 -21.75 4.84 -1.67
CA GLU A 155 -22.64 5.90 -1.21
C GLU A 155 -23.63 5.37 -0.16
N ARG A 156 -23.61 6.01 1.02
CA ARG A 156 -24.70 6.04 2.00
C ARG A 156 -25.17 4.69 2.58
N THR A 157 -24.35 4.01 3.38
CA THR A 157 -24.90 3.19 4.47
C THR A 157 -24.79 3.92 5.80
N SER A 158 -25.93 4.49 6.16
CA SER A 158 -26.36 5.08 7.42
C SER A 158 -25.51 4.76 8.66
N SER A 159 -25.18 5.85 9.37
CA SER A 159 -25.31 5.98 10.82
C SER A 159 -25.94 4.77 11.53
N SER A 160 -25.13 3.88 12.11
CA SER A 160 -25.33 3.20 13.41
C SER A 160 -24.40 1.97 13.53
N GLY A 161 -23.60 1.96 14.61
CA GLY A 161 -23.05 0.73 15.19
C GLY A 161 -21.84 0.10 14.50
N CYS A 162 -20.64 0.68 14.64
CA CYS A 162 -19.40 -0.08 14.41
C CYS A 162 -19.07 -0.97 15.62
N GLY A 163 -19.92 -1.96 15.89
CA GLY A 163 -19.63 -3.03 16.85
C GLY A 163 -19.04 -4.24 16.13
N GLN A 164 -17.72 -4.47 16.27
CA GLN A 164 -17.07 -5.75 15.95
C GLN A 164 -17.20 -6.29 14.50
N ASP A 165 -17.40 -5.44 13.48
CA ASP A 165 -17.33 -5.89 12.09
C ASP A 165 -15.87 -6.24 11.73
N SER A 166 -15.62 -7.48 11.31
CA SER A 166 -14.31 -7.86 10.78
C SER A 166 -14.06 -7.15 9.43
N PRO A 167 -12.80 -7.03 8.99
CA PRO A 167 -12.49 -6.46 7.68
C PRO A 167 -13.29 -7.13 6.53
N LEU A 168 -13.45 -8.46 6.60
CA LEU A 168 -14.23 -9.21 5.62
C LEU A 168 -15.71 -8.83 5.62
N HIS A 169 -16.32 -8.54 6.78
CA HIS A 169 -17.71 -8.04 6.84
C HIS A 169 -17.84 -6.70 6.11
N ALA A 170 -16.91 -5.77 6.35
CA ALA A 170 -16.92 -4.45 5.70
C ALA A 170 -16.71 -4.55 4.18
N ALA A 171 -15.80 -5.41 3.71
CA ALA A 171 -15.58 -5.64 2.28
C ALA A 171 -16.80 -6.28 1.58
N VAL A 172 -17.50 -7.20 2.26
CA VAL A 172 -18.71 -7.80 1.71
C VAL A 172 -19.85 -6.78 1.60
N ARG A 173 -20.05 -5.93 2.60
CA ARG A 173 -21.02 -4.82 2.53
C ARG A 173 -20.69 -3.85 1.38
N GLY A 174 -19.39 -3.63 1.13
CA GLY A 174 -18.90 -2.79 0.04
C GLY A 174 -19.01 -3.39 -1.36
N GLY A 175 -19.36 -4.67 -1.50
CA GLY A 175 -19.58 -5.32 -2.80
C GLY A 175 -18.33 -5.56 -3.65
N GLY A 176 -17.12 -5.33 -3.12
CA GLY A 176 -15.86 -5.49 -3.86
C GLY A 176 -15.37 -6.94 -3.87
N ALA A 177 -15.72 -7.70 -4.92
CA ALA A 177 -15.30 -9.11 -5.06
C ALA A 177 -13.77 -9.27 -5.07
N ASP A 178 -13.04 -8.39 -5.75
CA ASP A 178 -11.57 -8.44 -5.82
C ASP A 178 -10.92 -8.25 -4.45
N VAL A 179 -11.47 -7.36 -3.62
CA VAL A 179 -11.00 -7.18 -2.24
C VAL A 179 -11.38 -8.39 -1.40
N VAL A 180 -12.58 -8.94 -1.54
CA VAL A 180 -12.95 -10.18 -0.84
C VAL A 180 -12.01 -11.33 -1.20
N ASP A 181 -11.69 -11.51 -2.48
CA ASP A 181 -10.73 -12.52 -2.92
C ASP A 181 -9.33 -12.27 -2.35
N LEU A 182 -8.87 -11.01 -2.36
CA LEU A 182 -7.61 -10.60 -1.74
C LEU A 182 -7.57 -10.89 -0.23
N LEU A 183 -8.66 -10.58 0.48
CA LEU A 183 -8.80 -10.86 1.91
C LEU A 183 -8.73 -12.36 2.19
N LEU A 184 -9.41 -13.16 1.37
CA LEU A 184 -9.41 -14.61 1.49
C LEU A 184 -8.02 -15.20 1.14
N ASP A 185 -7.32 -14.64 0.14
CA ASP A 185 -5.93 -14.99 -0.18
C ASP A 185 -5.01 -14.74 1.02
N PHE A 186 -5.25 -13.64 1.74
CA PHE A 186 -4.52 -13.27 2.95
C PHE A 186 -5.02 -13.96 4.23
N GLY A 187 -5.95 -14.91 4.13
CA GLY A 187 -6.38 -15.72 5.26
C GLY A 187 -7.39 -15.03 6.17
N ALA A 188 -8.17 -14.08 5.65
CA ALA A 188 -9.33 -13.56 6.35
C ALA A 188 -10.32 -14.69 6.65
N ASP A 189 -10.79 -14.75 7.89
CA ASP A 189 -11.71 -15.78 8.35
C ASP A 189 -13.11 -15.56 7.75
N CYS A 190 -13.54 -16.45 6.85
CA CYS A 190 -14.86 -16.40 6.23
C CYS A 190 -15.99 -16.83 7.17
N CYS A 191 -15.67 -17.43 8.32
CA CYS A 191 -16.62 -17.93 9.30
C CYS A 191 -16.74 -17.02 10.54
N CYS A 192 -15.97 -15.92 10.61
CA CYS A 192 -16.06 -15.01 11.75
C CYS A 192 -17.46 -14.39 11.86
N ARG A 193 -17.91 -14.12 13.09
CA ARG A 193 -19.20 -13.49 13.36
C ARG A 193 -19.02 -12.07 13.87
N ASN A 194 -19.82 -11.14 13.36
CA ASN A 194 -19.85 -9.77 13.86
C ASN A 194 -20.69 -9.65 15.15
N ALA A 195 -20.87 -8.42 15.67
CA ALA A 195 -21.69 -8.18 16.87
C ALA A 195 -23.16 -8.63 16.71
N ASP A 196 -23.67 -8.67 15.49
CA ASP A 196 -25.03 -9.16 15.18
C ASP A 196 -25.09 -10.69 15.07
N GLY A 197 -23.97 -11.39 15.26
CA GLY A 197 -23.86 -12.85 15.09
C GLY A 197 -23.88 -13.32 13.63
N LYS A 198 -23.84 -12.39 12.67
CA LYS A 198 -23.87 -12.68 11.23
C LYS A 198 -22.48 -12.99 10.73
N THR A 199 -22.38 -13.91 9.78
CA THR A 199 -21.14 -14.17 9.02
C THR A 199 -21.04 -13.24 7.81
N PRO A 200 -19.85 -13.07 7.20
CA PRO A 200 -19.71 -12.32 5.96
C PRO A 200 -20.61 -12.87 4.85
N LEU A 201 -20.81 -14.18 4.78
CA LEU A 201 -21.72 -14.80 3.80
C LEU A 201 -23.17 -14.36 4.01
N ASP A 202 -23.61 -14.19 5.25
CA ASP A 202 -24.98 -13.74 5.59
C ASP A 202 -25.22 -12.27 5.20
N LEU A 203 -24.15 -11.46 5.13
CA LEU A 203 -24.21 -10.07 4.68
C LEU A 203 -24.16 -9.93 3.15
N SER A 204 -23.81 -10.99 2.42
CA SER A 204 -23.68 -10.95 0.97
C SER A 204 -25.04 -10.99 0.26
N SER A 205 -25.22 -10.17 -0.78
CA SER A 205 -26.46 -10.21 -1.56
C SER A 205 -26.56 -11.53 -2.36
N PRO A 206 -27.77 -12.10 -2.51
CA PRO A 206 -27.96 -13.50 -2.93
C PRO A 206 -27.45 -13.86 -4.34
N ASN A 207 -27.09 -12.88 -5.19
CA ASN A 207 -26.53 -13.11 -6.53
C ASN A 207 -25.28 -12.24 -6.82
N SER A 208 -24.56 -11.80 -5.80
CA SER A 208 -23.33 -11.01 -6.01
C SER A 208 -22.12 -11.86 -6.38
N ALA A 209 -21.19 -11.27 -7.15
CA ALA A 209 -19.87 -11.83 -7.37
C ALA A 209 -19.14 -12.12 -6.03
N VAL A 210 -19.36 -11.28 -5.02
CA VAL A 210 -18.86 -11.47 -3.65
C VAL A 210 -19.35 -12.77 -3.02
N ARG A 211 -20.65 -13.08 -3.13
CA ARG A 211 -21.21 -14.34 -2.61
C ARG A 211 -20.60 -15.55 -3.32
N VAL A 212 -20.42 -15.46 -4.63
CA VAL A 212 -19.75 -16.50 -5.42
C VAL A 212 -18.30 -16.68 -4.98
N ALA A 213 -17.55 -15.61 -4.73
CA ALA A 213 -16.18 -15.66 -4.21
C ALA A 213 -16.11 -16.35 -2.84
N LEU A 214 -16.98 -15.97 -1.91
CA LEU A 214 -17.09 -16.60 -0.58
C LEU A 214 -17.46 -18.09 -0.67
N GLN A 215 -18.39 -18.46 -1.56
CA GLN A 215 -18.83 -19.85 -1.72
C GLN A 215 -17.78 -20.72 -2.43
N LYS A 216 -17.10 -20.19 -3.45
CA LYS A 216 -16.04 -20.91 -4.19
C LYS A 216 -14.88 -21.30 -3.30
N ARG A 217 -14.58 -20.51 -2.28
CA ARG A 217 -13.43 -20.73 -1.40
C ARG A 217 -13.61 -21.88 -0.41
N GLY A 218 -14.85 -22.35 -0.17
CA GLY A 218 -15.15 -23.41 0.78
C GLY A 218 -14.74 -23.07 2.23
N PRO A 219 -14.81 -24.03 3.18
CA PRO A 219 -14.15 -23.88 4.48
C PRO A 219 -12.64 -23.69 4.25
N CYS A 220 -12.01 -22.81 5.05
CA CYS A 220 -10.57 -22.56 4.97
C CYS A 220 -9.79 -23.87 4.84
N SER A 221 -8.94 -23.98 3.82
CA SER A 221 -8.11 -25.18 3.66
C SER A 221 -7.31 -25.43 4.92
N LEU A 222 -7.02 -26.70 5.23
CA LEU A 222 -6.20 -27.06 6.39
C LEU A 222 -4.88 -26.28 6.40
N SER A 223 -4.27 -26.05 5.22
CA SER A 223 -3.08 -25.22 5.08
C SER A 223 -3.28 -23.77 5.55
N GLN A 224 -4.38 -23.11 5.19
CA GLN A 224 -4.67 -21.74 5.62
C GLN A 224 -4.99 -21.67 7.13
N LEU A 225 -5.70 -22.67 7.66
CA LEU A 225 -5.93 -22.78 9.10
C LEU A 225 -4.61 -22.97 9.86
N CYS A 226 -3.74 -23.87 9.39
CA CYS A 226 -2.41 -24.06 9.96
C CYS A 226 -1.59 -22.78 9.90
N ARG A 227 -1.61 -22.05 8.77
CA ARG A 227 -0.93 -20.75 8.63
C ARG A 227 -1.41 -19.76 9.66
N PHE A 228 -2.73 -19.59 9.79
CA PHE A 228 -3.34 -18.69 10.75
C PHE A 228 -2.96 -19.06 12.20
N CYS A 229 -3.11 -20.34 12.57
CA CYS A 229 -2.78 -20.82 13.92
C CYS A 229 -1.31 -20.62 14.27
N ILE A 230 -0.39 -20.92 13.34
CA ILE A 230 1.06 -20.75 13.54
C ILE A 230 1.42 -19.27 13.66
N ARG A 231 0.87 -18.40 12.81
CA ARG A 231 1.13 -16.96 12.88
C ARG A 231 0.59 -16.35 14.18
N ARG A 232 -0.61 -16.78 14.60
CA ARG A 232 -1.23 -16.37 15.87
C ARG A 232 -0.42 -16.85 17.07
N SER A 233 0.13 -18.06 17.05
CA SER A 233 0.93 -18.60 18.16
C SER A 233 2.32 -17.97 18.26
N LEU A 234 2.96 -17.66 17.13
CA LEU A 234 4.21 -16.90 17.10
C LEU A 234 4.00 -15.47 17.62
N GLY A 235 2.87 -14.86 17.26
CA GLY A 235 2.57 -13.47 17.56
C GLY A 235 3.36 -12.50 16.67
N ARG A 236 2.81 -11.29 16.50
CA ARG A 236 3.29 -10.30 15.51
C ARG A 236 4.79 -10.01 15.63
N SER A 237 5.28 -9.79 16.85
CA SER A 237 6.68 -9.44 17.12
C SER A 237 7.68 -10.54 16.79
N ARG A 238 7.24 -11.80 16.64
CA ARG A 238 8.11 -12.97 16.42
C ARG A 238 7.86 -13.67 15.10
N LEU A 239 7.00 -13.12 14.24
CA LEU A 239 6.74 -13.68 12.91
C LEU A 239 8.02 -13.82 12.08
N HIS A 240 8.98 -12.89 12.21
CA HIS A 240 10.30 -13.00 11.59
C HIS A 240 11.06 -14.29 11.99
N ARG A 241 10.77 -14.86 13.17
CA ARG A 241 11.34 -16.13 13.64
C ARG A 241 10.71 -17.35 12.99
N ALA A 242 9.62 -17.23 12.23
CA ALA A 242 9.10 -18.34 11.43
C ALA A 242 10.17 -18.90 10.48
N SER A 243 11.08 -18.05 10.00
CA SER A 243 12.26 -18.44 9.21
C SER A 243 13.21 -19.39 9.94
N SER A 244 13.26 -19.30 11.28
CA SER A 244 14.08 -20.15 12.17
C SER A 244 13.43 -21.48 12.55
N LEU A 245 12.16 -21.71 12.19
CA LEU A 245 11.51 -22.99 12.42
C LEU A 245 12.13 -24.07 11.52
N PHE A 246 12.18 -25.31 12.01
CA PHE A 246 12.61 -26.48 11.23
C PHE A 246 11.50 -26.92 10.27
N LEU A 247 11.18 -26.07 9.29
CA LEU A 247 10.17 -26.28 8.26
C LEU A 247 10.80 -26.18 6.86
N PRO A 248 10.24 -26.86 5.84
CA PRO A 248 10.60 -26.65 4.44
C PRO A 248 10.46 -25.19 4.01
N HIS A 249 11.31 -24.73 3.08
CA HIS A 249 11.28 -23.35 2.58
C HIS A 249 9.90 -22.95 2.04
N SER A 250 9.26 -23.81 1.25
CA SER A 250 7.90 -23.58 0.74
C SER A 250 6.86 -23.33 1.84
N ILE A 251 7.00 -23.96 3.01
CA ILE A 251 6.11 -23.72 4.14
C ILE A 251 6.47 -22.42 4.87
N LYS A 252 7.75 -22.06 4.95
CA LYS A 252 8.20 -20.78 5.53
C LYS A 252 7.68 -19.60 4.70
N ASP A 253 7.82 -19.69 3.39
CA ASP A 253 7.36 -18.69 2.43
C ASP A 253 5.83 -18.58 2.50
N PHE A 254 5.15 -19.74 2.50
CA PHE A 254 3.72 -19.82 2.79
C PHE A 254 3.32 -19.36 4.19
N LEU A 255 4.20 -19.28 5.20
CA LEU A 255 3.86 -18.66 6.48
C LEU A 255 4.03 -17.15 6.44
N LEU A 256 5.00 -16.64 5.67
CA LEU A 256 5.42 -15.25 5.62
C LEU A 256 4.74 -14.41 4.53
N TYR A 257 3.98 -15.03 3.62
CA TYR A 257 3.43 -14.40 2.41
C TYR A 257 4.54 -14.03 1.41
N GLN A 258 5.58 -14.84 1.38
CA GLN A 258 6.69 -14.80 0.42
C GLN A 258 6.54 -15.95 -0.57
#